data_AF-A0A7J9K551-F1
#
_entry.id   AF-A0A7J9K551-F1
#
_cell.length_a   1.000
_cell.length_b   1.000
_cell.length_c   1.000
_cell.angle_alpha   90.00
_cell.angle_beta   90.00
_cell.angle_gamma   90.00
#
_symmetry.space_group_name_H-M   'P 1'
#
loop_
_entity.id
_entity.type
_entity.pdbx_description
1 polymer ?
#
loop_
_entity_poly.entity_id
_entity_poly.type
_entity_poly.pdbx_seq_one_letter_code
_entity_poly.pdbx_strand_id
1 'polypeptide(L)'
;MAEVDIYKHEPWDLSDKAKLQTRDQEWYFFSLLDKKYGNGGRMNRATNQGYWKATGKDREVRHNTQLIGMKKTLVFHSGRAPDGMRTNWVMHEYRLVEEELEKIGALQVTDLIN
;
A
#
# COMPACT_ATOMS: atom_id res chain seq x y z
N MET A 1 5.17 -10.48 -7.20
CA MET A 1 3.89 -10.06 -6.59
C MET A 1 2.88 -9.71 -7.69
N ALA A 2 1.58 -9.68 -7.38
CA ALA A 2 0.55 -9.21 -8.31
C ALA A 2 0.50 -7.67 -8.30
N GLU A 3 0.22 -7.06 -9.45
CA GLU A 3 -0.11 -5.63 -9.54
C GLU A 3 -1.62 -5.48 -9.41
N VAL A 4 -2.06 -4.77 -8.37
CA VAL A 4 -3.48 -4.61 -8.02
C VAL A 4 -3.70 -3.20 -7.49
N ASP A 5 -4.75 -2.53 -7.97
CA ASP A 5 -5.25 -1.30 -7.35
C ASP A 5 -6.04 -1.67 -6.09
N ILE A 6 -5.33 -1.77 -4.96
CA ILE A 6 -5.87 -2.34 -3.72
C ILE A 6 -7.10 -1.58 -3.24
N TYR A 7 -7.16 -0.27 -3.49
CA TYR A 7 -8.24 0.58 -2.99
C TYR A 7 -9.57 0.42 -3.77
N LYS A 8 -9.56 -0.30 -4.88
CA LYS A 8 -10.77 -0.66 -5.64
C LYS A 8 -11.41 -1.98 -5.20
N HIS A 9 -10.87 -2.64 -4.18
CA HIS A 9 -11.29 -3.97 -3.76
C HIS A 9 -11.55 -4.02 -2.26
N GLU A 10 -12.50 -4.86 -1.87
CA GLU A 10 -12.68 -5.20 -0.46
C GLU A 10 -11.55 -6.14 -0.01
N PRO A 11 -11.14 -6.10 1.27
CA PRO A 11 -10.01 -6.88 1.72
C PRO A 11 -10.21 -8.41 1.58
N TRP A 12 -11.44 -8.90 1.74
CA TRP A 12 -11.77 -10.32 1.55
C TRP A 12 -11.74 -10.77 0.09
N ASP A 13 -11.73 -9.86 -0.88
CA ASP A 13 -11.59 -10.17 -2.31
C ASP A 13 -10.12 -10.17 -2.77
N LEU A 14 -9.18 -9.77 -1.90
CA LEU A 14 -7.78 -9.63 -2.29
C LEU A 14 -7.06 -10.96 -2.41
N SER A 15 -7.43 -11.97 -1.61
CA SER A 15 -6.78 -13.30 -1.63
C SER A 15 -6.75 -13.90 -3.02
N ASP A 16 -7.86 -13.76 -3.75
CA ASP A 16 -8.05 -14.33 -5.09
C ASP A 16 -7.21 -13.63 -6.16
N LYS A 17 -6.67 -12.45 -5.84
CA LYS A 17 -5.82 -11.66 -6.73
C LYS A 17 -4.33 -11.90 -6.48
N ALA A 18 -3.98 -12.60 -5.41
CA ALA A 18 -2.60 -12.85 -5.07
C ALA A 18 -1.98 -13.87 -6.04
N LYS A 19 -0.79 -13.56 -6.58
CA LYS A 19 -0.02 -14.51 -7.41
C LYS A 19 0.54 -15.68 -6.60
N LEU A 20 0.79 -15.48 -5.32
CA LEU A 20 1.32 -16.49 -4.41
C LEU A 20 0.23 -16.84 -3.40
N GLN A 21 -0.18 -18.10 -3.41
CA GLN A 21 -1.01 -18.64 -2.35
C GLN A 21 -0.09 -19.04 -1.20
N THR A 22 -0.26 -18.38 -0.07
CA THR A 22 0.44 -18.63 1.19
C THR A 22 -0.47 -19.43 2.11
N ARG A 23 0.11 -20.20 3.04
CA ARG A 23 -0.67 -20.84 4.12
C ARG A 23 -1.03 -19.84 5.22
N ASP A 24 -0.22 -18.80 5.34
CA ASP A 24 -0.42 -17.70 6.25
C ASP A 24 -1.45 -16.75 5.63
N GLN A 25 -2.37 -16.20 6.42
CA GLN A 25 -3.44 -15.28 5.95
C GLN A 25 -2.88 -13.89 5.56
N GLU A 26 -1.83 -13.89 4.74
CA GLU A 26 -1.07 -12.72 4.30
C GLU A 26 -0.90 -12.75 2.79
N TRP A 27 -1.17 -11.62 2.14
CA TRP A 27 -1.07 -11.48 0.70
C TRP A 27 -0.29 -10.21 0.33
N TYR A 28 0.53 -10.31 -0.71
CA TYR A 28 1.49 -9.28 -1.09
C TYR A 28 1.21 -8.77 -2.51
N PHE A 29 1.09 -7.46 -2.63
CA PHE A 29 0.72 -6.77 -3.86
C PHE A 29 1.63 -5.57 -4.11
N PHE A 30 1.85 -5.26 -5.37
CA PHE A 30 2.23 -3.93 -5.79
C PHE A 30 0.97 -3.16 -6.18
N SER A 31 0.84 -1.93 -5.70
CA SER A 31 -0.23 -1.03 -6.07
C SER A 31 0.38 0.26 -6.54
N LEU A 32 -0.12 0.80 -7.66
CA LEU A 32 0.15 2.18 -8.01
C LEU A 32 -0.48 3.05 -6.91
N LEU A 33 0.31 4.00 -6.42
CA LEU A 33 -0.23 5.06 -5.59
C LEU A 33 -1.02 5.99 -6.50
N ASP A 34 -2.35 5.94 -6.42
CA ASP A 34 -3.20 6.97 -7.02
C ASP A 34 -2.96 8.29 -6.26
N LYS A 35 -1.93 9.03 -6.69
CA LYS A 35 -1.79 10.44 -6.40
C LYS A 35 -2.91 11.11 -7.18
N LYS A 36 -4.09 11.21 -6.58
CA LYS A 36 -5.22 11.93 -7.17
C LYS A 36 -4.71 13.26 -7.74
N TYR A 37 -4.90 13.46 -9.04
CA TYR A 37 -4.54 14.66 -9.77
C TYR A 37 -4.78 15.93 -8.95
N GLY A 38 -3.75 16.78 -8.84
CA GLY A 38 -3.84 18.14 -8.30
C GLY A 38 -3.84 18.26 -6.77
N ASN A 39 -2.71 18.73 -6.22
CA ASN A 39 -2.54 19.45 -4.95
C ASN A 39 -3.11 18.89 -3.62
N GLY A 40 -3.73 17.70 -3.59
CA GLY A 40 -4.22 17.09 -2.36
C GLY A 40 -3.55 15.76 -2.09
N GLY A 41 -2.57 15.72 -1.17
CA GLY A 41 -1.83 14.50 -0.78
C GLY A 41 -2.65 13.40 -0.08
N ARG A 42 -3.96 13.33 -0.31
CA ARG A 42 -4.89 12.40 0.34
C ARG A 42 -5.33 11.33 -0.66
N MET A 43 -4.80 10.13 -0.50
CA MET A 43 -5.22 8.94 -1.25
C MET A 43 -6.70 8.62 -0.93
N ASN A 44 -7.50 8.29 -1.95
CA ASN A 44 -8.83 7.76 -1.74
C ASN A 44 -8.69 6.33 -1.18
N ARG A 45 -9.20 6.13 0.02
CA ARG A 45 -9.11 4.86 0.75
C ARG A 45 -10.47 4.24 1.00
N ALA A 46 -11.52 4.78 0.40
CA ALA A 46 -12.86 4.21 0.45
C ALA A 46 -13.01 3.11 -0.60
N THR A 47 -13.65 2.02 -0.20
CA THR A 47 -14.15 0.95 -1.06
C THR A 47 -15.67 1.07 -1.17
N ASN A 48 -16.34 0.09 -1.80
CA ASN A 48 -17.79 0.09 -1.89
C ASN A 48 -18.45 -0.19 -0.52
N GLN A 49 -17.84 -1.08 0.27
CA GLN A 49 -18.40 -1.57 1.54
C GLN A 49 -17.67 -1.04 2.78
N GLY A 50 -16.68 -0.16 2.62
CA GLY A 50 -15.93 0.35 3.76
C GLY A 50 -14.83 1.34 3.39
N TYR A 51 -13.85 1.46 4.30
CA TYR A 51 -12.69 2.33 4.10
C TYR A 51 -11.49 1.90 4.92
N TRP A 52 -10.31 2.17 4.39
CA TRP A 52 -9.04 1.98 5.08
C TRP A 52 -8.66 3.22 5.90
N LYS A 53 -8.54 3.03 7.21
CA LYS A 53 -8.14 4.07 8.16
C LYS A 53 -6.70 3.83 8.62
N ALA A 54 -5.84 4.84 8.48
CA ALA A 54 -4.49 4.79 9.05
C ALA A 54 -4.56 4.67 10.57
N THR A 55 -3.70 3.83 11.15
CA THR A 55 -3.60 3.62 12.60
C THR A 55 -2.15 3.64 13.05
N GLY A 56 -1.93 4.22 14.24
CA GLY A 56 -0.60 4.39 14.81
C GLY A 56 0.27 5.39 14.06
N LYS A 57 1.53 5.47 14.48
CA LYS A 57 2.57 6.27 13.83
C LYS A 57 3.21 5.47 12.70
N ASP A 58 3.48 6.13 11.57
CA ASP A 58 4.29 5.54 10.50
C ASP A 58 5.67 5.11 11.04
N ARG A 59 6.15 3.96 10.59
CA ARG A 59 7.42 3.38 11.02
C ARG A 59 8.46 3.51 9.92
N GLU A 60 9.69 3.85 10.29
CA GLU A 60 10.82 3.79 9.38
C GLU A 60 11.12 2.33 9.00
N VAL A 61 11.50 2.13 7.75
CA VAL A 61 12.05 0.88 7.23
C VAL A 61 13.50 1.17 6.89
N ARG A 62 14.41 0.49 7.58
CA ARG A 62 15.85 0.68 7.42
C ARG A 62 16.50 -0.60 6.93
N HIS A 63 17.49 -0.44 6.06
CA HIS A 63 18.48 -1.46 5.76
C HIS A 63 19.79 -1.02 6.41
N ASN A 64 20.22 -1.74 7.45
CA ASN A 64 21.26 -1.28 8.38
C ASN A 64 20.91 0.10 8.97
N THR A 65 21.78 1.09 8.77
CA THR A 65 21.58 2.49 9.22
C THR A 65 20.85 3.34 8.19
N GLN A 66 20.68 2.88 6.95
CA GLN A 66 20.07 3.65 5.86
C GLN A 66 18.55 3.58 5.93
N LEU A 67 17.89 4.74 5.90
CA LEU A 67 16.44 4.83 5.73
C LEU A 67 16.09 4.52 4.27
N ILE A 68 15.41 3.41 4.03
CA ILE A 68 15.02 2.99 2.68
C ILE A 68 13.54 3.22 2.40
N GLY A 69 12.72 3.38 3.44
CA GLY A 69 11.30 3.56 3.26
C GLY A 69 10.52 3.82 4.54
N MET A 70 9.20 3.87 4.39
CA MET A 70 8.23 4.06 5.45
C MET A 70 7.17 2.97 5.36
N LYS A 71 6.74 2.46 6.52
CA LYS A 71 5.63 1.53 6.69
C LYS A 71 4.47 2.27 7.36
N LYS A 72 3.34 2.35 6.68
CA LYS A 72 2.05 2.80 7.22
C LYS A 72 1.18 1.58 7.52
N THR A 73 0.51 1.61 8.67
CA THR A 73 -0.47 0.57 9.02
C THR A 73 -1.88 1.13 8.85
N LEU A 74 -2.74 0.36 8.20
CA LEU A 74 -4.15 0.69 8.02
C LEU A 74 -5.01 -0.45 8.52
N VAL A 75 -6.19 -0.10 9.01
CA VAL A 75 -7.24 -1.05 9.39
C VAL A 75 -8.46 -0.75 8.56
N PHE A 76 -9.09 -1.79 8.03
CA PHE A 76 -10.33 -1.64 7.30
C PHE A 76 -11.51 -1.50 8.27
N HIS A 77 -12.38 -0.54 7.99
CA HIS A 77 -13.65 -0.36 8.66
C HIS A 77 -14.78 -0.63 7.66
N SER A 78 -15.72 -1.52 8.01
CA SER A 78 -16.90 -1.81 7.20
C SER A 78 -18.00 -0.77 7.46
N GLY A 79 -18.70 -0.37 6.41
CA GLY A 79 -19.71 0.69 6.44
C GLY A 79 -19.13 2.07 6.13
N ARG A 80 -19.99 3.09 6.21
CA ARG A 80 -19.64 4.45 5.79
C ARG A 80 -18.85 5.18 6.87
N ALA A 81 -17.79 5.89 6.48
CA ALA A 81 -17.08 6.79 7.38
C ALA A 81 -17.99 7.96 7.85
N PRO A 82 -17.82 8.47 9.08
CA PRO A 82 -16.82 8.06 10.08
C PRO A 82 -17.25 6.89 10.99
N ASP A 83 -18.49 6.40 10.85
CA ASP A 83 -19.14 5.48 11.80
C ASP A 83 -18.95 3.99 11.45
N GLY A 84 -18.01 3.67 10.56
CA GLY A 84 -17.74 2.31 10.15
C GLY A 84 -17.20 1.45 11.29
N MET A 85 -17.63 0.18 11.32
CA MET A 85 -17.19 -0.80 12.30
C MET A 85 -15.79 -1.30 11.97
N ARG A 86 -14.89 -1.25 12.95
CA ARG A 86 -13.52 -1.76 12.81
C ARG A 86 -13.53 -3.27 12.53
N THR A 87 -12.77 -3.71 11.52
CA THR A 87 -12.60 -5.14 11.21
C THR A 87 -11.21 -5.65 11.60
N ASN A 88 -10.93 -6.93 11.39
CA ASN A 88 -9.60 -7.52 11.62
C ASN A 88 -8.66 -7.43 10.42
N TRP A 89 -9.11 -6.86 9.30
CA TRP A 89 -8.28 -6.67 8.13
C TRP A 89 -7.27 -5.54 8.33
N VAL A 90 -6.00 -5.89 8.18
CA VAL A 90 -4.86 -4.98 8.34
C VAL A 90 -4.11 -4.89 7.02
N MET A 91 -3.73 -3.68 6.64
CA MET A 91 -2.82 -3.45 5.54
C MET A 91 -1.54 -2.81 6.06
N HIS A 92 -0.41 -3.30 5.53
CA HIS A 92 0.90 -2.70 5.71
C HIS A 92 1.34 -2.10 4.38
N GLU A 93 1.20 -0.79 4.25
CA GLU A 93 1.63 -0.05 3.07
C GLU A 93 3.09 0.35 3.24
N TYR A 94 3.96 -0.23 2.41
CA TYR A 94 5.38 0.12 2.36
C TYR A 94 5.64 1.06 1.19
N ARG A 95 6.37 2.15 1.43
CA ARG A 95 6.79 3.10 0.40
C ARG A 95 8.27 3.38 0.55
N LEU A 96 8.99 3.41 -0.57
CA LEU A 96 10.37 3.87 -0.60
C LEU A 96 10.45 5.37 -0.33
N VAL A 97 11.57 5.82 0.22
CA VAL A 97 11.89 7.26 0.26
C VAL A 97 12.24 7.76 -1.14
N GLU A 98 12.08 9.06 -1.38
CA GLU A 98 12.28 9.68 -2.70
C GLU A 98 13.68 9.41 -3.26
N GLU A 99 14.71 9.53 -2.42
CA GLU A 99 16.10 9.23 -2.80
C GLU A 99 16.28 7.80 -3.35
N GLU A 100 15.62 6.80 -2.76
CA GLU A 100 15.69 5.42 -3.23
C GLU A 100 14.87 5.20 -4.51
N LEU A 101 13.75 5.91 -4.67
CA LEU A 101 12.96 5.89 -5.91
C LEU A 101 13.75 6.48 -7.07
N GLU A 102 14.46 7.59 -6.85
CA GLU A 102 15.32 8.23 -7.86
C GLU A 102 16.47 7.30 -8.28
N LYS A 103 17.12 6.62 -7.33
CA LYS A 103 18.17 5.62 -7.63
C LYS A 103 17.63 4.49 -8.50
N ILE A 104 16.46 3.93 -8.18
CA ILE A 104 15.84 2.87 -8.98
C ILE A 104 15.46 3.39 -10.37
N GLY A 105 14.91 4.60 -10.46
CA GLY A 105 14.60 5.23 -11.74
C GLY A 105 15.84 5.45 -12.60
N ALA A 106 16.95 5.88 -11.99
CA ALA A 106 18.23 6.03 -12.67
C ALA A 106 18.79 4.68 -13.16
N LEU A 107 18.69 3.62 -12.35
CA LEU A 107 19.11 2.26 -12.74
C LEU A 107 18.30 1.73 -13.93
N GLN A 108 16.97 1.91 -13.92
CA GLN A 108 16.12 1.52 -15.05
C GLN A 108 16.45 2.28 -16.34
N VAL A 109 16.83 3.57 -16.24
CA VAL A 109 17.27 4.35 -17.40
C VAL A 109 18.61 3.85 -17.93
N THR A 110 19.57 3.52 -17.06
CA THR A 110 20.88 3.00 -17.50
C THR A 110 20.80 1.59 -18.10
N ASP A 111 19.85 0.78 -17.66
CA ASP A 111 19.64 -0.59 -18.16
C ASP A 111 18.93 -0.64 -19.52
N LEU A 112 18.39 0.49 -20.01
CA LEU A 112 17.78 0.61 -21.35
C LEU A 112 18.77 1.09 -22.42
N ILE A 113 20.00 1.45 -22.05
CA ILE A 113 21.03 2.01 -22.95
C ILE A 113 22.20 1.03 -23.14
N ASN A 114 22.07 -0.23 -22.73
CA ASN A 114 23.05 -1.30 -22.97
C ASN A 114 22.45 -2.47 -23.74
#